data_AF-A0A9W4RI25-F1
#
_entry.id   AF-A0A9W4RI25-F1
#
_cell.length_a   1.000
_cell.length_b   1.000
_cell.length_c   1.000
_cell.angle_alpha   90.00
_cell.angle_beta   90.00
_cell.angle_gamma   90.00
#
_symmetry.space_group_name_H-M   'P 1'
#
loop_
_entity.id
_entity.type
_entity.pdbx_description
1 polymer ?
#
loop_
_entity_poly.entity_id
_entity_poly.type
_entity_poly.pdbx_seq_one_letter_code
_entity_poly.pdbx_strand_id
1 'polypeptide(L)'
;MAAEEHIRNRDFFCTIIAACSLASARVSDGALIFPRERLGNSTAITPETLFEAAHDNLPSDFSHSQSFDTLRACALLALASLQDGKIKVMRMYIGYYFTMVTTWGWHEESSWPASLCKVEKEERRRLYWSIYTLDVFTSIVWDGCVHFQEAHSRVEYPEGDQSGFSSAGNPDWIEGWNFTTDLYRILEHVLCKLRTRHSRFNLFGDCHSSLETHRLQERVNSLHCGLHHRFKEFGLATGVAEKDIYGFQAANIQATLALLRMALLSLEGDIGLDKKCSAVNEVLTAFHQVPKTFQRAIKTTIIGLPDSSKMSPLFQIPDDLLSDWDWSLNMYQSQFPYFDDQS
;
A
#
# COMPACT_ATOMS: atom_id res chain seq x y z
N MET A 1 7.78 -21.17 -21.87
CA MET A 1 8.49 -20.04 -22.49
C MET A 1 8.59 -18.82 -21.56
N ALA A 2 8.30 -18.95 -20.25
CA ALA A 2 8.27 -17.86 -19.27
C ALA A 2 9.51 -17.81 -18.32
N ALA A 3 10.28 -18.90 -18.23
CA ALA A 3 11.31 -19.08 -17.19
C ALA A 3 12.57 -18.17 -17.32
N GLU A 4 12.71 -17.41 -18.41
CA GLU A 4 13.88 -16.53 -18.64
C GLU A 4 13.50 -15.07 -18.89
N GLU A 5 12.24 -14.68 -18.68
CA GLU A 5 11.78 -13.33 -19.00
C GLU A 5 12.50 -12.25 -18.16
N HIS A 6 12.81 -12.57 -16.90
CA HIS A 6 13.64 -11.75 -16.01
C HIS A 6 15.10 -11.61 -16.44
N ILE A 7 15.60 -12.48 -17.33
CA ILE A 7 16.95 -12.36 -17.89
C ILE A 7 16.92 -11.45 -19.13
N ARG A 8 15.77 -11.35 -19.80
CA ARG A 8 15.61 -10.68 -21.10
C ARG A 8 14.94 -9.32 -21.01
N ASN A 9 14.18 -9.06 -19.95
CA ASN A 9 13.49 -7.81 -19.69
C ASN A 9 14.00 -7.18 -18.40
N ARG A 10 14.73 -6.07 -18.54
CA ARG A 10 15.34 -5.32 -17.44
C ARG A 10 14.31 -4.74 -16.47
N ASP A 11 13.18 -4.24 -16.96
CA ASP A 11 12.14 -3.61 -16.12
C ASP A 11 11.44 -4.67 -15.26
N PHE A 12 11.19 -5.83 -15.84
CA PHE A 12 10.64 -7.00 -15.16
C PHE A 12 11.60 -7.57 -14.11
N PHE A 13 12.90 -7.63 -14.44
CA PHE A 13 13.95 -7.96 -13.46
C PHE A 13 13.91 -7.01 -12.26
N CYS A 14 13.84 -5.69 -12.49
CA CYS A 14 13.78 -4.70 -11.42
C CYS A 14 12.59 -4.95 -10.49
N THR A 15 11.42 -5.21 -11.07
CA THR A 15 10.20 -5.51 -10.32
C THR A 15 10.39 -6.70 -9.41
N ILE A 16 10.95 -7.79 -9.94
CA ILE A 16 11.16 -9.02 -9.17
C ILE A 16 12.17 -8.83 -8.06
N ILE A 17 13.30 -8.20 -8.34
CA ILE A 17 14.32 -7.96 -7.33
C ILE A 17 13.81 -7.00 -6.24
N ALA A 18 13.03 -5.97 -6.60
CA ALA A 18 12.39 -5.09 -5.64
C ALA A 18 11.37 -5.85 -4.76
N ALA A 19 10.58 -6.76 -5.35
CA ALA A 19 9.66 -7.62 -4.61
C ALA A 19 10.42 -8.56 -3.66
N CYS A 20 11.53 -9.17 -4.10
CA CYS A 20 12.38 -10.00 -3.27
C CYS A 20 13.02 -9.21 -2.13
N SER A 21 13.47 -7.97 -2.36
CA SER A 21 13.99 -7.07 -1.32
C SER A 21 12.93 -6.83 -0.24
N LEU A 22 11.74 -6.40 -0.64
CA LEU A 22 10.62 -6.17 0.28
C LEU A 22 10.25 -7.45 1.04
N ALA A 23 10.09 -8.57 0.34
CA ALA A 23 9.76 -9.85 0.97
C ALA A 23 10.84 -10.28 1.97
N SER A 24 12.12 -10.17 1.62
CA SER A 24 13.25 -10.50 2.49
C SER A 24 13.30 -9.63 3.75
N ALA A 25 13.06 -8.32 3.61
CA ALA A 25 12.97 -7.39 4.74
C ALA A 25 11.81 -7.79 5.67
N ARG A 26 10.64 -8.11 5.11
CA ARG A 26 9.47 -8.57 5.87
C ARG A 26 9.74 -9.89 6.58
N VAL A 27 10.42 -10.85 5.94
CA VAL A 27 10.82 -12.11 6.57
C VAL A 27 11.76 -11.85 7.75
N SER A 28 12.73 -10.97 7.58
CA SER A 28 13.69 -10.58 8.62
C SER A 28 13.01 -9.95 9.84
N ASP A 29 11.96 -9.16 9.61
CA ASP A 29 11.12 -8.57 10.66
C ASP A 29 10.08 -9.54 11.24
N GLY A 30 10.15 -10.80 10.86
CA GLY A 30 9.32 -11.87 11.42
C GLY A 30 7.89 -11.86 10.89
N ALA A 31 7.67 -11.43 9.65
CA ALA A 31 6.35 -11.44 9.05
C ALA A 31 5.81 -12.88 8.88
N LEU A 32 6.59 -13.94 8.63
CA LEU A 32 6.04 -15.26 8.29
C LEU A 32 5.15 -15.92 9.40
N ILE A 33 4.01 -16.53 9.01
CA ILE A 33 3.11 -17.32 9.89
C ILE A 33 3.64 -18.77 10.06
N PHE A 34 4.48 -19.24 9.13
CA PHE A 34 4.99 -20.62 9.12
C PHE A 34 6.20 -20.81 10.05
N PRO A 35 6.43 -22.05 10.55
CA PRO A 35 7.62 -22.37 11.34
C PRO A 35 8.90 -22.05 10.55
N ARG A 36 9.77 -21.24 11.16
CA ARG A 36 11.10 -20.85 10.64
C ARG A 36 11.98 -22.06 10.26
N GLU A 37 11.66 -23.23 10.80
CA GLU A 37 12.29 -24.53 10.53
C GLU A 37 12.26 -24.95 9.05
N ARG A 38 11.37 -24.38 8.21
CA ARG A 38 11.37 -24.60 6.75
C ARG A 38 12.28 -23.65 5.96
N LEU A 39 12.70 -22.52 6.54
CA LEU A 39 13.76 -21.69 5.97
C LEU A 39 15.09 -22.33 6.39
N GLY A 40 15.63 -23.20 5.54
CA GLY A 40 16.97 -23.76 5.77
C GLY A 40 18.01 -22.65 6.02
N ASN A 41 19.16 -23.03 6.58
CA ASN A 41 20.30 -22.13 6.83
C ASN A 41 20.96 -21.67 5.52
N SER A 42 20.21 -20.99 4.66
CA SER A 42 20.72 -20.39 3.44
C SER A 42 21.43 -19.09 3.79
N THR A 43 22.66 -18.92 3.30
CA THR A 43 23.39 -17.65 3.31
C THR A 43 22.62 -16.65 2.44
N ALA A 44 21.58 -16.05 3.01
CA ALA A 44 20.61 -15.24 2.28
C ALA A 44 21.23 -13.91 1.85
N ILE A 45 21.07 -13.59 0.56
CA ILE A 45 21.28 -12.24 0.03
C ILE A 45 20.46 -11.27 0.90
N THR A 46 21.08 -10.19 1.37
CA THR A 46 20.40 -9.27 2.28
C THR A 46 19.34 -8.45 1.53
N PRO A 47 18.27 -8.01 2.22
CA PRO A 47 17.26 -7.14 1.61
C PRO A 47 17.85 -5.88 0.96
N GLU A 48 18.93 -5.34 1.55
CA GLU A 48 19.62 -4.14 1.08
C GLU A 48 20.36 -4.39 -0.23
N THR A 49 21.06 -5.54 -0.37
CA THR A 49 21.73 -5.89 -1.62
C THR A 49 20.72 -6.06 -2.76
N LEU A 50 19.55 -6.64 -2.47
CA LEU A 50 18.46 -6.73 -3.46
C LEU A 50 17.90 -5.35 -3.79
N PHE A 51 17.72 -4.48 -2.79
CA PHE A 51 17.24 -3.11 -2.99
C PHE A 51 18.17 -2.33 -3.94
N GLU A 52 19.48 -2.37 -3.69
CA GLU A 52 20.50 -1.71 -4.51
C GLU A 52 20.51 -2.28 -5.93
N ALA A 53 20.46 -3.60 -6.08
CA ALA A 53 20.38 -4.24 -7.38
C ALA A 53 19.14 -3.82 -8.18
N ALA A 54 17.97 -3.70 -7.55
CA ALA A 54 16.76 -3.21 -8.20
C ALA A 54 16.87 -1.73 -8.60
N HIS A 55 17.42 -0.88 -7.73
CA HIS A 55 17.66 0.53 -8.02
C HIS A 55 18.59 0.73 -9.21
N ASP A 56 19.74 0.05 -9.22
CA ASP A 56 20.77 0.22 -10.24
C ASP A 56 20.31 -0.26 -11.62
N ASN A 57 19.32 -1.17 -11.64
CA ASN A 57 18.72 -1.65 -12.86
C ASN A 57 17.51 -0.81 -13.32
N LEU A 58 17.03 0.18 -12.57
CA LEU A 58 15.98 1.06 -13.08
C LEU A 58 16.45 1.83 -14.33
N PRO A 59 15.53 2.15 -15.26
CA PRO A 59 15.86 3.01 -16.39
C PRO A 59 16.38 4.37 -15.91
N SER A 60 17.50 4.84 -16.47
CA SER A 60 18.02 6.18 -16.17
C SER A 60 17.15 7.28 -16.80
N ASP A 61 16.38 6.96 -17.84
CA ASP A 61 15.46 7.87 -18.51
C ASP A 61 14.06 7.25 -18.62
N PHE A 62 13.12 7.80 -17.85
CA PHE A 62 11.73 7.38 -17.78
C PHE A 62 10.85 7.93 -18.91
N SER A 63 11.39 8.78 -19.79
CA SER A 63 10.60 9.36 -20.89
C SER A 63 10.44 8.42 -22.08
N HIS A 64 11.36 7.46 -22.25
CA HIS A 64 11.42 6.60 -23.44
C HIS A 64 10.76 5.23 -23.28
N SER A 65 10.65 4.67 -22.06
CA SER A 65 9.99 3.37 -21.81
C SER A 65 8.72 3.52 -20.97
N GLN A 66 7.55 3.35 -21.59
CA GLN A 66 6.25 3.29 -20.88
C GLN A 66 5.98 1.89 -20.32
N SER A 67 6.94 1.37 -19.54
CA SER A 67 6.87 0.03 -19.00
C SER A 67 6.07 0.01 -17.70
N PHE A 68 5.08 -0.89 -17.63
CA PHE A 68 4.31 -1.09 -16.40
C PHE A 68 5.19 -1.58 -15.25
N ASP A 69 6.17 -2.41 -15.58
CA ASP A 69 7.09 -2.99 -14.60
C ASP A 69 7.98 -1.91 -13.97
N THR A 70 8.34 -0.85 -14.69
CA THR A 70 9.05 0.29 -14.09
C THR A 70 8.22 0.97 -12.99
N LEU A 71 6.90 1.15 -13.21
CA LEU A 71 6.01 1.69 -12.18
C LEU A 71 5.87 0.73 -10.99
N ARG A 72 5.77 -0.58 -11.24
CA ARG A 72 5.74 -1.60 -10.17
C ARG A 72 7.04 -1.61 -9.36
N ALA A 73 8.19 -1.53 -10.02
CA ALA A 73 9.48 -1.48 -9.37
C ALA A 73 9.60 -0.24 -8.47
N CYS A 74 9.21 0.96 -8.94
CA CYS A 74 9.18 2.15 -8.09
C CYS A 74 8.23 2.00 -6.90
N ALA A 75 7.03 1.46 -7.11
CA ALA A 75 6.07 1.17 -6.04
C ALA A 75 6.66 0.25 -4.96
N LEU A 76 7.31 -0.84 -5.37
CA LEU A 76 7.93 -1.81 -4.47
C LEU A 76 9.15 -1.22 -3.74
N LEU A 77 9.97 -0.43 -4.43
CA LEU A 77 11.11 0.27 -3.81
C LEU A 77 10.65 1.34 -2.81
N ALA A 78 9.51 2.00 -3.05
CA ALA A 78 8.89 2.89 -2.07
C ALA A 78 8.48 2.12 -0.80
N LEU A 79 7.82 0.96 -0.96
CA LEU A 79 7.41 0.11 0.15
C LEU A 79 8.60 -0.50 0.91
N ALA A 80 9.66 -0.92 0.21
CA ALA A 80 10.89 -1.42 0.83
C ALA A 80 11.63 -0.29 1.59
N SER A 81 11.66 0.91 1.01
CA SER A 81 12.22 2.09 1.71
C SER A 81 11.43 2.43 2.97
N LEU A 82 10.10 2.33 2.90
CA LEU A 82 9.23 2.53 4.05
C LEU A 82 9.49 1.47 5.13
N GLN A 83 9.68 0.20 4.73
CA GLN A 83 10.01 -0.90 5.63
C GLN A 83 11.27 -0.61 6.45
N ASP A 84 12.31 -0.11 5.78
CA ASP A 84 13.60 0.22 6.40
C ASP A 84 13.60 1.58 7.13
N GLY A 85 12.47 2.30 7.14
CA GLY A 85 12.38 3.66 7.70
C GLY A 85 13.15 4.72 6.89
N LYS A 86 13.52 4.44 5.64
CA LYS A 86 14.20 5.35 4.71
C LYS A 86 13.21 6.33 4.07
N ILE A 87 12.59 7.19 4.88
CA ILE A 87 11.45 8.05 4.49
C ILE A 87 11.76 8.97 3.29
N LYS A 88 12.98 9.52 3.20
CA LYS A 88 13.39 10.37 2.07
C LYS A 88 13.42 9.58 0.75
N VAL A 89 13.93 8.35 0.80
CA VAL A 89 14.04 7.46 -0.37
C VAL A 89 12.65 6.97 -0.78
N MET A 90 11.79 6.62 0.18
CA MET A 90 10.39 6.29 -0.07
C MET A 90 9.67 7.43 -0.84
N ARG A 91 9.79 8.68 -0.36
CA ARG A 91 9.18 9.84 -1.02
C ARG A 91 9.71 10.05 -2.44
N MET A 92 11.01 9.86 -2.66
CA MET A 92 11.60 9.93 -3.98
C MET A 92 10.93 8.96 -4.96
N TYR A 93 10.76 7.69 -4.57
CA TYR A 93 10.13 6.69 -5.45
C TYR A 93 8.63 6.92 -5.66
N ILE A 94 7.89 7.41 -4.66
CA ILE A 94 6.50 7.86 -4.85
C ILE A 94 6.45 9.02 -5.86
N GLY A 95 7.40 9.96 -5.76
CA GLY A 95 7.53 11.06 -6.71
C GLY A 95 7.85 10.59 -8.13
N TYR A 96 8.76 9.64 -8.30
CA TYR A 96 9.05 9.03 -9.61
C TYR A 96 7.82 8.33 -10.19
N TYR A 97 7.12 7.55 -9.37
CA TYR A 97 5.88 6.88 -9.77
C TYR A 97 4.85 7.87 -10.33
N PHE A 98 4.49 8.92 -9.57
CA PHE A 98 3.48 9.87 -10.02
C PHE A 98 3.93 10.77 -11.17
N THR A 99 5.23 11.06 -11.26
CA THR A 99 5.80 11.75 -12.42
C THR A 99 5.57 10.92 -13.68
N MET A 100 5.88 9.63 -13.66
CA MET A 100 5.65 8.72 -14.79
C MET A 100 4.17 8.55 -15.10
N VAL A 101 3.31 8.34 -14.09
CA VAL A 101 1.85 8.25 -14.28
C VAL A 101 1.27 9.50 -14.94
N THR A 102 1.80 10.67 -14.61
CA THR A 102 1.37 11.93 -15.24
C THR A 102 1.92 12.05 -16.66
N THR A 103 3.22 11.85 -16.85
CA THR A 103 3.90 11.95 -18.16
C THR A 103 3.34 10.99 -19.19
N TRP A 104 2.96 9.77 -18.78
CA TRP A 104 2.42 8.75 -19.68
C TRP A 104 0.89 8.78 -19.79
N GLY A 105 0.20 9.64 -19.03
CA GLY A 105 -1.27 9.75 -19.04
C GLY A 105 -2.01 8.68 -18.23
N TRP A 106 -1.31 7.79 -17.50
CA TRP A 106 -1.90 6.61 -16.88
C TRP A 106 -2.90 6.87 -15.74
N HIS A 107 -3.00 8.12 -15.28
CA HIS A 107 -4.07 8.56 -14.39
C HIS A 107 -5.44 8.63 -15.10
N GLU A 108 -5.50 8.45 -16.42
CA GLU A 108 -6.72 8.40 -17.20
C GLU A 108 -6.82 7.11 -18.01
N GLU A 109 -7.83 6.27 -17.74
CA GLU A 109 -7.97 4.97 -18.43
C GLU A 109 -8.22 5.09 -19.93
N SER A 110 -8.85 6.19 -20.37
CA SER A 110 -9.08 6.44 -21.80
C SER A 110 -7.79 6.61 -22.60
N SER A 111 -6.68 6.94 -21.93
CA SER A 111 -5.34 7.05 -22.52
C SER A 111 -4.56 5.73 -22.54
N TRP A 112 -5.07 4.69 -21.87
CA TRP A 112 -4.37 3.41 -21.81
C TRP A 112 -4.36 2.70 -23.17
N PRO A 113 -3.34 1.87 -23.46
CA PRO A 113 -3.31 1.10 -24.70
C PRO A 113 -4.59 0.26 -24.89
N ALA A 114 -5.20 0.37 -26.07
CA ALA A 114 -6.44 -0.34 -26.40
C ALA A 114 -6.27 -1.87 -26.43
N SER A 115 -5.03 -2.36 -26.53
CA SER A 115 -4.68 -3.78 -26.57
C SER A 115 -4.66 -4.47 -25.20
N LEU A 116 -4.85 -3.74 -24.09
CA LEU A 116 -4.80 -4.33 -22.75
C LEU A 116 -5.97 -5.30 -22.53
N CYS A 117 -5.64 -6.50 -22.05
CA CYS A 117 -6.62 -7.45 -21.58
C CYS A 117 -7.26 -6.99 -20.25
N LYS A 118 -8.32 -7.68 -19.81
CA LYS A 118 -9.02 -7.35 -18.56
C LYS A 118 -8.08 -7.41 -17.35
N VAL A 119 -7.23 -8.45 -17.28
CA VAL A 119 -6.29 -8.65 -16.17
C VAL A 119 -5.31 -7.49 -16.06
N GLU A 120 -4.65 -7.09 -17.16
CA GLU A 120 -3.70 -5.99 -17.15
C GLU A 120 -4.34 -4.65 -16.74
N LYS A 121 -5.61 -4.42 -17.09
CA LYS A 121 -6.36 -3.23 -16.62
C LYS A 121 -6.57 -3.27 -15.11
N GLU A 122 -6.99 -4.41 -14.57
CA GLU A 122 -7.20 -4.58 -13.14
C GLU A 122 -5.90 -4.44 -12.35
N GLU A 123 -4.78 -4.95 -12.85
CA GLU A 123 -3.46 -4.77 -12.24
C GLU A 123 -3.06 -3.28 -12.18
N ARG A 124 -3.31 -2.53 -13.27
CA ARG A 124 -3.05 -1.08 -13.32
C ARG A 124 -3.91 -0.32 -12.32
N ARG A 125 -5.21 -0.61 -12.24
CA ARG A 125 -6.14 -0.02 -11.26
C ARG A 125 -5.65 -0.26 -9.84
N ARG A 126 -5.30 -1.52 -9.52
CA ARG A 126 -4.80 -1.92 -8.18
C ARG A 126 -3.51 -1.21 -7.83
N LEU A 127 -2.55 -1.11 -8.76
CA LEU A 127 -1.29 -0.42 -8.52
C LEU A 127 -1.51 1.08 -8.26
N TYR A 128 -2.32 1.73 -9.10
CA TYR A 128 -2.63 3.16 -8.99
C TYR A 128 -3.19 3.51 -7.60
N TRP A 129 -4.28 2.84 -7.23
CA TRP A 129 -4.95 3.11 -5.97
C TRP A 129 -4.12 2.65 -4.75
N SER A 130 -3.26 1.63 -4.88
CA SER A 130 -2.31 1.26 -3.81
C SER A 130 -1.29 2.37 -3.54
N ILE A 131 -0.74 2.99 -4.58
CA ILE A 131 0.23 4.08 -4.40
C ILE A 131 -0.45 5.39 -4.00
N TYR A 132 -1.66 5.66 -4.49
CA TYR A 132 -2.47 6.78 -4.01
C TYR A 132 -2.74 6.68 -2.50
N THR A 133 -3.21 5.52 -2.01
CA THR A 133 -3.47 5.33 -0.57
C THR A 133 -2.19 5.44 0.26
N LEU A 134 -1.07 4.90 -0.23
CA LEU A 134 0.25 5.04 0.40
C LEU A 134 0.70 6.51 0.47
N ASP A 135 0.50 7.28 -0.58
CA ASP A 135 0.89 8.69 -0.65
C ASP A 135 0.08 9.56 0.32
N VAL A 136 -1.24 9.36 0.38
CA VAL A 136 -2.10 10.03 1.37
C VAL A 136 -1.68 9.63 2.79
N PHE A 137 -1.51 8.33 3.04
CA PHE A 137 -1.09 7.83 4.35
C PHE A 137 0.23 8.45 4.82
N THR A 138 1.27 8.37 3.99
CA THR A 138 2.62 8.85 4.32
C THR A 138 2.64 10.39 4.45
N SER A 139 1.78 11.09 3.72
CA SER A 139 1.58 12.53 3.84
C SER A 139 1.02 12.94 5.19
N ILE A 140 0.11 12.15 5.77
CA ILE A 140 -0.45 12.38 7.10
C ILE A 140 0.60 12.10 8.18
N VAL A 141 1.28 10.96 8.10
CA VAL A 141 2.17 10.50 9.18
C VAL A 141 3.46 11.29 9.28
N TRP A 142 4.07 11.66 8.16
CA TRP A 142 5.35 12.39 8.13
C TRP A 142 5.22 13.86 7.72
N ASP A 143 4.01 14.42 7.76
CA ASP A 143 3.71 15.77 7.29
C ASP A 143 4.29 16.07 5.89
N GLY A 144 4.03 15.16 4.96
CA GLY A 144 4.48 15.25 3.55
C GLY A 144 3.38 15.76 2.63
N CYS A 145 3.72 16.21 1.43
CA CYS A 145 2.71 16.59 0.44
C CYS A 145 2.14 15.37 -0.27
N VAL A 146 0.83 15.38 -0.52
CA VAL A 146 0.20 14.43 -1.44
C VAL A 146 0.63 14.83 -2.84
N HIS A 147 1.24 13.90 -3.57
CA HIS A 147 1.79 14.12 -4.91
C HIS A 147 0.70 14.17 -5.98
N PHE A 148 -0.35 13.37 -5.82
CA PHE A 148 -1.43 13.28 -6.80
C PHE A 148 -2.80 13.32 -6.12
N GLN A 149 -3.62 14.28 -6.50
CA GLN A 149 -4.95 14.48 -5.92
C GLN A 149 -5.97 13.56 -6.56
N GLU A 150 -6.93 13.08 -5.78
CA GLU A 150 -8.04 12.26 -6.30
C GLU A 150 -8.77 12.96 -7.45
N ALA A 151 -8.96 14.28 -7.37
CA ALA A 151 -9.70 15.07 -8.36
C ALA A 151 -9.08 15.02 -9.77
N HIS A 152 -7.82 14.61 -9.90
CA HIS A 152 -7.13 14.44 -11.18
C HIS A 152 -7.16 12.99 -11.68
N SER A 153 -7.65 12.05 -10.88
CA SER A 153 -7.75 10.65 -11.27
C SER A 153 -9.00 10.41 -12.11
N ARG A 154 -8.82 9.65 -13.20
CA ARG A 154 -9.89 9.04 -13.98
C ARG A 154 -9.65 7.54 -14.09
N VAL A 155 -9.08 6.95 -13.04
CA VAL A 155 -8.90 5.50 -12.87
C VAL A 155 -10.10 4.95 -12.11
N GLU A 156 -10.76 3.93 -12.63
CA GLU A 156 -11.89 3.29 -11.97
C GLU A 156 -11.40 2.45 -10.79
N TYR A 157 -12.34 2.08 -9.91
CA TYR A 157 -12.05 1.10 -8.87
C TYR A 157 -11.76 -0.27 -9.49
N PRO A 158 -10.80 -1.03 -8.94
CA PRO A 158 -10.63 -2.42 -9.35
C PRO A 158 -11.87 -3.23 -9.01
N GLU A 159 -12.16 -4.17 -9.89
CA GLU A 159 -13.24 -5.13 -9.79
C GLU A 159 -12.75 -6.44 -9.20
N GLY A 160 -13.70 -7.13 -8.59
CA GLY A 160 -13.53 -8.46 -8.04
C GLY A 160 -13.44 -9.51 -9.13
N ASP A 161 -12.82 -10.65 -8.83
CA ASP A 161 -12.72 -11.71 -9.82
C ASP A 161 -14.02 -12.52 -9.85
N GLN A 162 -14.71 -12.55 -10.99
CA GLN A 162 -15.92 -13.37 -11.14
C GLN A 162 -15.60 -14.88 -11.17
N SER A 163 -14.32 -15.26 -11.07
CA SER A 163 -13.82 -16.58 -11.43
C SER A 163 -13.57 -17.58 -10.29
N GLY A 164 -13.61 -17.23 -8.99
CA GLY A 164 -13.38 -18.29 -7.99
C GLY A 164 -13.47 -18.04 -6.48
N PHE A 165 -13.13 -16.86 -5.93
CA PHE A 165 -13.11 -16.69 -4.47
C PHE A 165 -14.45 -16.27 -3.84
N SER A 166 -15.40 -15.83 -4.67
CA SER A 166 -16.78 -15.58 -4.27
C SER A 166 -17.50 -16.91 -4.06
N SER A 167 -17.20 -17.59 -2.95
CA SER A 167 -17.99 -18.73 -2.48
C SER A 167 -19.41 -18.25 -2.18
N ALA A 168 -20.43 -19.05 -2.50
CA ALA A 168 -21.84 -18.68 -2.36
C ALA A 168 -22.13 -18.18 -0.92
N GLY A 169 -22.19 -16.86 -0.73
CA GLY A 169 -22.47 -16.20 0.55
C GLY A 169 -21.42 -15.24 1.10
N ASN A 170 -20.20 -15.15 0.53
CA ASN A 170 -19.19 -14.16 0.95
C ASN A 170 -19.02 -13.05 -0.09
N PRO A 171 -18.85 -11.78 0.34
CA PRO A 171 -18.50 -10.69 -0.56
C PRO A 171 -17.08 -10.89 -1.11
N ASP A 172 -16.82 -10.36 -2.29
CA ASP A 172 -15.47 -10.28 -2.82
C ASP A 172 -14.62 -9.40 -1.90
N TRP A 173 -13.40 -9.84 -1.60
CA TRP A 173 -12.47 -9.08 -0.77
C TRP A 173 -12.25 -7.67 -1.33
N ILE A 174 -12.32 -7.45 -2.63
CA ILE A 174 -12.12 -6.12 -3.22
C ILE A 174 -13.07 -5.06 -2.64
N GLU A 175 -14.26 -5.45 -2.14
CA GLU A 175 -15.22 -4.54 -1.53
C GLU A 175 -14.63 -3.85 -0.28
N GLY A 176 -14.01 -4.62 0.62
CA GLY A 176 -13.35 -4.07 1.81
C GLY A 176 -12.12 -3.21 1.45
N TRP A 177 -11.42 -3.56 0.37
CA TRP A 177 -10.27 -2.80 -0.12
C TRP A 177 -10.72 -1.45 -0.71
N ASN A 178 -11.74 -1.46 -1.57
CA ASN A 178 -12.32 -0.24 -2.17
C ASN A 178 -12.89 0.67 -1.07
N PHE A 179 -13.54 0.11 -0.07
CA PHE A 179 -13.99 0.87 1.11
C PHE A 179 -12.80 1.53 1.86
N THR A 180 -11.68 0.82 2.01
CA THR A 180 -10.47 1.42 2.62
C THR A 180 -9.92 2.56 1.77
N THR A 181 -9.93 2.41 0.45
CA THR A 181 -9.54 3.49 -0.49
C THR A 181 -10.47 4.70 -0.37
N ASP A 182 -11.78 4.51 -0.20
CA ASP A 182 -12.71 5.61 0.10
C ASP A 182 -12.36 6.36 1.41
N LEU A 183 -11.91 5.65 2.44
CA LEU A 183 -11.45 6.30 3.67
C LEU A 183 -10.21 7.17 3.43
N TYR A 184 -9.27 6.71 2.60
CA TYR A 184 -8.09 7.51 2.23
C TYR A 184 -8.44 8.72 1.38
N ARG A 185 -9.40 8.60 0.46
CA ARG A 185 -9.97 9.72 -0.29
C ARG A 185 -10.57 10.78 0.64
N ILE A 186 -11.36 10.33 1.61
CA ILE A 186 -11.91 11.22 2.64
C ILE A 186 -10.80 11.85 3.50
N LEU A 187 -9.77 11.08 3.85
CA LEU A 187 -8.60 11.57 4.58
C LEU A 187 -7.82 12.63 3.80
N GLU A 188 -7.64 12.49 2.48
CA GLU A 188 -7.02 13.51 1.63
C GLU A 188 -7.77 14.85 1.76
N HIS A 189 -9.10 14.80 1.66
CA HIS A 189 -9.95 15.99 1.81
C HIS A 189 -9.82 16.64 3.19
N VAL A 190 -9.82 15.84 4.25
CA VAL A 190 -9.63 16.32 5.63
C VAL A 190 -8.24 16.94 5.80
N LEU A 191 -7.20 16.31 5.26
CA LEU A 191 -5.82 16.80 5.30
C LEU A 191 -5.66 18.14 4.56
N CYS A 192 -6.28 18.27 3.39
CA CYS A 192 -6.29 19.51 2.62
C CYS A 192 -6.90 20.66 3.44
N LYS A 193 -8.02 20.41 4.13
CA LYS A 193 -8.65 21.38 5.04
C LYS A 193 -7.74 21.77 6.20
N LEU A 194 -7.14 20.79 6.88
CA LEU A 194 -6.20 21.03 8.00
C LEU A 194 -5.06 21.94 7.56
N ARG A 195 -4.47 21.67 6.40
CA ARG A 195 -3.35 22.46 5.85
C ARG A 195 -3.76 23.87 5.46
N THR A 196 -4.92 24.01 4.83
CA THR A 196 -5.45 25.31 4.43
C THR A 196 -5.74 26.19 5.65
N ARG A 197 -6.26 25.61 6.73
CA ARG A 197 -6.46 26.29 8.02
C ARG A 197 -5.17 26.80 8.65
N HIS A 198 -4.09 26.03 8.56
CA HIS A 198 -2.77 26.41 9.09
C HIS A 198 -1.93 27.27 8.13
N SER A 199 -2.37 27.44 6.88
CA SER A 199 -1.63 28.17 5.86
C SER A 199 -1.72 29.68 6.06
N ARG A 200 -0.56 30.33 6.11
CA ARG A 200 -0.44 31.81 6.06
C ARG A 200 -0.85 32.39 4.71
N PHE A 201 -0.96 31.55 3.69
CA PHE A 201 -1.30 31.93 2.31
C PHE A 201 -2.76 31.60 1.96
N ASN A 202 -3.59 31.24 2.94
CA ASN A 202 -5.00 30.96 2.70
C ASN A 202 -5.76 32.24 2.32
N LEU A 203 -5.96 32.44 1.01
CA LEU A 203 -6.63 33.61 0.45
C LEU A 203 -8.11 33.71 0.82
N PHE A 204 -8.77 32.58 1.11
CA PHE A 204 -10.21 32.52 1.36
C PHE A 204 -10.56 32.48 2.86
N GLY A 205 -9.56 32.50 3.75
CA GLY A 205 -9.76 32.43 5.19
C GLY A 205 -10.27 31.07 5.68
N ASP A 206 -10.46 30.93 7.00
CA ASP A 206 -11.01 29.72 7.61
C ASP A 206 -12.54 29.71 7.39
N CYS A 207 -13.03 28.83 6.51
CA CYS A 207 -14.45 28.70 6.18
C CYS A 207 -15.08 27.43 6.79
N HIS A 208 -14.42 26.80 7.77
CA HIS A 208 -14.87 25.52 8.28
C HIS A 208 -15.93 25.65 9.38
N SER A 209 -17.08 25.02 9.15
CA SER A 209 -18.11 24.84 10.17
C SER A 209 -18.05 23.44 10.76
N SER A 210 -18.22 23.32 12.08
CA SER A 210 -18.36 22.02 12.79
C SER A 210 -19.45 21.13 12.17
N LEU A 211 -20.45 21.73 11.53
CA LEU A 211 -21.51 21.04 10.80
C LEU A 211 -20.98 20.21 9.62
N GLU A 212 -19.93 20.66 8.92
CA GLU A 212 -19.31 19.90 7.83
C GLU A 212 -18.61 18.64 8.33
N THR A 213 -17.87 18.75 9.44
CA THR A 213 -17.19 17.62 10.09
C THR A 213 -18.21 16.58 10.56
N HIS A 214 -19.31 17.02 11.16
CA HIS A 214 -20.39 16.14 11.60
C HIS A 214 -21.02 15.38 10.42
N ARG A 215 -21.36 16.08 9.34
CA ARG A 215 -21.92 15.45 8.12
C ARG A 215 -20.97 14.43 7.51
N LEU A 216 -19.67 14.71 7.53
CA LEU A 216 -18.66 13.78 7.04
C LEU A 216 -18.58 12.54 7.93
N GLN A 217 -18.60 12.71 9.25
CA GLN A 217 -18.62 11.60 10.21
C GLN A 217 -19.91 10.75 10.07
N GLU A 218 -21.07 11.36 9.89
CA GLU A 218 -22.34 10.66 9.62
C GLU A 218 -22.27 9.85 8.32
N ARG A 219 -21.70 10.43 7.25
CA ARG A 219 -21.50 9.73 5.98
C ARG A 219 -20.59 8.52 6.15
N VAL A 220 -19.45 8.67 6.84
CA VAL A 220 -18.52 7.56 7.13
C VAL A 220 -19.21 6.47 7.94
N ASN A 221 -19.98 6.84 8.97
CA ASN A 221 -20.73 5.88 9.78
C ASN A 221 -21.77 5.14 8.94
N SER A 222 -22.50 5.83 8.06
CA SER A 222 -23.47 5.21 7.15
C SER A 222 -22.81 4.22 6.20
N LEU A 223 -21.69 4.60 5.56
CA LEU A 223 -20.92 3.73 4.68
C LEU A 223 -20.39 2.50 5.44
N HIS A 224 -19.81 2.70 6.62
CA HIS A 224 -19.32 1.60 7.46
C HIS A 224 -20.48 0.69 7.91
N CYS A 225 -21.64 1.23 8.28
CA CYS A 225 -22.81 0.41 8.62
C CYS A 225 -23.28 -0.46 7.45
N GLY A 226 -23.29 0.09 6.23
CA GLY A 226 -23.65 -0.63 5.01
C GLY A 226 -22.65 -1.72 4.58
N LEU A 227 -21.40 -1.63 5.03
CA LEU A 227 -20.36 -2.61 4.70
C LEU A 227 -20.69 -4.01 5.26
N HIS A 228 -20.40 -5.05 4.47
CA HIS A 228 -20.64 -6.43 4.88
C HIS A 228 -19.93 -6.80 6.21
N HIS A 229 -20.60 -7.58 7.07
CA HIS A 229 -20.12 -7.88 8.44
C HIS A 229 -18.74 -8.55 8.47
N ARG A 230 -18.40 -9.34 7.45
CA ARG A 230 -17.07 -9.98 7.30
C ARG A 230 -15.90 -9.00 7.32
N PHE A 231 -16.11 -7.75 6.90
CA PHE A 231 -15.08 -6.71 6.93
C PHE A 231 -15.04 -5.94 8.25
N LYS A 232 -15.79 -6.38 9.27
CA LYS A 232 -15.82 -5.80 10.62
C LYS A 232 -15.32 -6.78 11.68
N GLU A 233 -15.06 -8.03 11.30
CA GLU A 233 -14.65 -9.12 12.18
C GLU A 233 -13.21 -9.52 11.88
N PHE A 234 -12.37 -9.64 12.90
CA PHE A 234 -10.96 -9.97 12.69
C PHE A 234 -10.71 -11.46 12.40
N GLY A 235 -11.56 -12.36 12.90
CA GLY A 235 -11.27 -13.79 12.86
C GLY A 235 -9.95 -14.16 13.57
N LEU A 236 -9.58 -15.44 13.54
CA LEU A 236 -8.24 -15.89 13.91
C LEU A 236 -7.40 -16.01 12.64
N ALA A 237 -6.14 -15.56 12.67
CA ALA A 237 -5.23 -15.78 11.56
C ALA A 237 -4.98 -17.29 11.39
N THR A 238 -5.36 -17.83 10.25
CA THR A 238 -5.33 -19.25 9.92
C THR A 238 -4.10 -19.66 9.12
N GLY A 239 -3.38 -18.69 8.54
CA GLY A 239 -2.31 -18.92 7.58
C GLY A 239 -2.80 -19.21 6.16
N VAL A 240 -4.12 -19.17 5.93
CA VAL A 240 -4.74 -19.37 4.62
C VAL A 240 -5.18 -18.01 4.07
N ALA A 241 -4.61 -17.59 2.93
CA ALA A 241 -4.80 -16.25 2.36
C ALA A 241 -6.28 -15.89 2.18
N GLU A 242 -7.06 -16.78 1.58
CA GLU A 242 -8.48 -16.62 1.31
C GLU A 242 -9.32 -16.34 2.57
N LYS A 243 -8.88 -16.83 3.73
CA LYS A 243 -9.59 -16.66 5.00
C LYS A 243 -9.08 -15.45 5.74
N ASP A 244 -7.77 -15.23 5.71
CA ASP A 244 -7.10 -14.18 6.46
C ASP A 244 -7.27 -12.80 5.81
N ILE A 245 -7.54 -12.73 4.49
CA ILE A 245 -7.76 -11.47 3.75
C ILE A 245 -8.88 -10.62 4.36
N TYR A 246 -9.96 -11.24 4.82
CA TYR A 246 -11.06 -10.52 5.48
C TYR A 246 -10.62 -9.92 6.82
N GLY A 247 -9.84 -10.67 7.60
CA GLY A 247 -9.28 -10.18 8.87
C GLY A 247 -8.27 -9.05 8.68
N PHE A 248 -7.44 -9.14 7.62
CA PHE A 248 -6.55 -8.07 7.20
C PHE A 248 -7.31 -6.80 6.84
N GLN A 249 -8.39 -6.94 6.07
CA GLN A 249 -9.20 -5.80 5.68
C GLN A 249 -9.94 -5.18 6.85
N ALA A 250 -10.54 -5.99 7.72
CA ALA A 250 -11.18 -5.49 8.93
C ALA A 250 -10.20 -4.68 9.79
N ALA A 251 -8.98 -5.18 9.93
CA ALA A 251 -7.91 -4.48 10.66
C ALA A 251 -7.48 -3.18 9.98
N ASN A 252 -7.35 -3.18 8.65
CA ASN A 252 -6.98 -1.98 7.88
C ASN A 252 -8.08 -0.91 7.95
N ILE A 253 -9.34 -1.33 7.77
CA ILE A 253 -10.52 -0.48 7.91
C ILE A 253 -10.57 0.15 9.30
N GLN A 254 -10.37 -0.65 10.35
CA GLN A 254 -10.40 -0.14 11.73
C GLN A 254 -9.28 0.87 11.98
N ALA A 255 -8.05 0.60 11.52
CA ALA A 255 -6.91 1.50 11.65
C ALA A 255 -7.15 2.83 10.90
N THR A 256 -7.67 2.76 9.67
CA THR A 256 -7.93 3.95 8.85
C THR A 256 -9.11 4.77 9.39
N LEU A 257 -10.16 4.12 9.91
CA LEU A 257 -11.26 4.81 10.62
C LEU A 257 -10.74 5.53 11.88
N ALA A 258 -9.85 4.89 12.64
CA ALA A 258 -9.23 5.50 13.81
C ALA A 258 -8.40 6.74 13.42
N LEU A 259 -7.60 6.64 12.35
CA LEU A 259 -6.84 7.77 11.80
C LEU A 259 -7.77 8.91 11.36
N LEU A 260 -8.84 8.59 10.64
CA LEU A 260 -9.83 9.56 10.18
C LEU A 260 -10.52 10.28 11.34
N ARG A 261 -10.90 9.59 12.40
CA ARG A 261 -11.47 10.21 13.61
C ARG A 261 -10.50 11.22 14.23
N MET A 262 -9.21 10.86 14.36
CA MET A 262 -8.19 11.77 14.87
C MET A 262 -8.00 13.00 13.97
N ALA A 263 -8.03 12.82 12.65
CA ALA A 263 -7.91 13.90 11.68
C ALA A 263 -9.14 14.84 11.71
N LEU A 264 -10.35 14.30 11.81
CA LEU A 264 -11.60 15.07 11.92
C LEU A 264 -11.65 15.88 13.22
N LEU A 265 -11.23 15.29 14.34
CA LEU A 265 -11.11 16.01 15.60
C LEU A 265 -10.12 17.18 15.47
N SER A 266 -9.01 16.99 14.75
CA SER A 266 -8.04 18.07 14.55
C SER A 266 -8.63 19.28 13.80
N LEU A 267 -9.72 19.10 13.04
CA LEU A 267 -10.43 20.20 12.37
C LEU A 267 -11.33 21.00 13.33
N GLU A 268 -11.81 20.41 14.42
CA GLU A 268 -12.67 21.11 15.37
C GLU A 268 -11.83 22.09 16.21
N GLY A 269 -12.20 23.37 16.18
CA GLY A 269 -11.38 24.44 16.76
C GLY A 269 -11.35 24.51 18.29
N ASP A 270 -12.41 24.05 18.96
CA ASP A 270 -12.59 24.23 20.41
C ASP A 270 -12.98 22.90 21.10
N ILE A 271 -12.16 21.86 20.88
CA ILE A 271 -12.35 20.58 21.56
C ILE A 271 -11.69 20.63 22.95
N GLY A 272 -12.50 20.46 23.99
CA GLY A 272 -12.02 20.23 25.36
C GLY A 272 -11.15 18.97 25.47
N LEU A 273 -10.16 19.02 26.37
CA LEU A 273 -9.16 17.94 26.56
C LEU A 273 -9.81 16.56 26.72
N ASP A 274 -10.94 16.48 27.44
CA ASP A 274 -11.67 15.22 27.70
C ASP A 274 -12.10 14.51 26.42
N LYS A 275 -12.59 15.25 25.41
CA LYS A 275 -13.01 14.68 24.12
C LYS A 275 -11.81 14.15 23.33
N LYS A 276 -10.67 14.86 23.38
CA LYS A 276 -9.42 14.39 22.75
C LYS A 276 -8.92 13.11 23.42
N CYS A 277 -8.91 13.07 24.76
CA CYS A 277 -8.54 11.88 25.52
C CYS A 277 -9.49 10.71 25.26
N SER A 278 -10.80 10.95 25.17
CA SER A 278 -11.79 9.92 24.82
C SER A 278 -11.51 9.34 23.45
N ALA A 279 -11.29 10.18 22.44
CA ALA A 279 -10.99 9.73 21.10
C ALA A 279 -9.68 8.94 21.01
N VAL A 280 -8.62 9.41 21.67
CA VAL A 280 -7.35 8.66 21.76
C VAL A 280 -7.58 7.31 22.44
N ASN A 281 -8.36 7.26 23.53
CA ASN A 281 -8.68 6.02 24.21
C ASN A 281 -9.48 5.05 23.33
N GLU A 282 -10.44 5.54 22.55
CA GLU A 282 -11.18 4.74 21.57
C GLU A 282 -10.25 4.19 20.48
N VAL A 283 -9.34 5.01 19.96
CA VAL A 283 -8.34 4.59 18.98
C VAL A 283 -7.42 3.51 19.56
N LEU A 284 -6.90 3.71 20.78
CA LEU A 284 -6.08 2.71 21.46
C LEU A 284 -6.87 1.43 21.69
N THR A 285 -8.12 1.52 22.15
CA THR A 285 -8.99 0.35 22.37
C THR A 285 -9.22 -0.41 21.06
N ALA A 286 -9.49 0.31 19.97
CA ALA A 286 -9.65 -0.25 18.65
C ALA A 286 -8.40 -1.02 18.22
N PHE A 287 -7.20 -0.43 18.35
CA PHE A 287 -5.96 -1.12 18.05
C PHE A 287 -5.74 -2.35 18.95
N HIS A 288 -6.07 -2.30 20.24
CA HIS A 288 -5.94 -3.47 21.14
C HIS A 288 -6.84 -4.65 20.74
N GLN A 289 -7.96 -4.39 20.06
CA GLN A 289 -8.86 -5.44 19.56
C GLN A 289 -8.32 -6.13 18.31
N VAL A 290 -7.51 -5.45 17.50
CA VAL A 290 -6.89 -6.04 16.32
C VAL A 290 -5.93 -7.14 16.79
N PRO A 291 -6.09 -8.40 16.33
CA PRO A 291 -5.11 -9.45 16.58
C PRO A 291 -3.70 -8.97 16.25
N LYS A 292 -2.74 -9.27 17.13
CA LYS A 292 -1.31 -8.91 16.93
C LYS A 292 -0.79 -9.36 15.57
N THR A 293 -1.42 -10.38 15.01
CA THR A 293 -1.12 -10.86 13.67
C THR A 293 -1.44 -9.82 12.61
N PHE A 294 -2.68 -9.39 12.50
CA PHE A 294 -3.07 -8.35 11.57
C PHE A 294 -2.41 -6.99 11.87
N GLN A 295 -2.11 -6.68 13.14
CA GLN A 295 -1.36 -5.45 13.46
C GLN A 295 0.04 -5.42 12.84
N ARG A 296 0.80 -6.53 12.84
CA ARG A 296 2.17 -6.57 12.32
C ARG A 296 2.20 -6.47 10.80
N ALA A 297 1.20 -7.06 10.17
CA ALA A 297 0.89 -6.93 8.76
C ALA A 297 0.64 -5.50 8.30
N ILE A 298 -0.04 -4.71 9.14
CA ILE A 298 -0.41 -3.33 8.84
C ILE A 298 0.70 -2.36 9.27
N LYS A 299 1.36 -2.62 10.42
CA LYS A 299 2.46 -1.80 10.97
C LYS A 299 3.66 -1.67 10.05
N THR A 300 3.86 -2.66 9.20
CA THR A 300 4.90 -2.65 8.18
C THR A 300 4.66 -1.57 7.09
N THR A 301 3.49 -0.94 7.05
CA THR A 301 3.25 0.32 6.33
C THR A 301 3.15 1.52 7.28
N ILE A 302 2.79 1.34 8.57
CA ILE A 302 2.32 2.44 9.41
C ILE A 302 3.34 3.07 10.38
N ILE A 303 4.32 2.35 10.96
CA ILE A 303 5.14 2.93 12.06
C ILE A 303 6.59 2.43 12.07
N GLY A 304 7.53 3.28 11.64
CA GLY A 304 8.94 3.15 11.99
C GLY A 304 9.24 3.85 13.32
N LEU A 305 9.30 3.11 14.42
CA LEU A 305 9.97 3.50 15.68
C LEU A 305 10.54 2.24 16.38
N PRO A 306 11.69 2.34 17.09
CA PRO A 306 12.55 1.20 17.39
C PRO A 306 12.17 0.45 18.69
N ASP A 307 12.34 -0.87 18.58
CA ASP A 307 12.63 -1.89 19.59
C ASP A 307 11.69 -2.16 20.78
N SER A 308 11.10 -3.36 20.80
CA SER A 308 11.25 -4.32 21.91
C SER A 308 10.51 -5.64 21.63
N SER A 309 11.32 -6.62 21.25
CA SER A 309 11.18 -8.06 21.57
C SER A 309 9.83 -8.77 21.32
N LYS A 310 9.87 -9.59 20.27
CA LYS A 310 9.17 -10.87 20.05
C LYS A 310 7.74 -10.85 19.48
N MET A 311 7.61 -11.70 18.46
CA MET A 311 6.44 -12.29 17.78
C MET A 311 6.06 -11.62 16.43
N SER A 312 5.46 -12.44 15.56
CA SER A 312 5.03 -12.32 14.14
C SER A 312 3.50 -12.06 14.01
N PRO A 313 2.81 -11.85 12.85
CA PRO A 313 3.15 -11.95 11.41
C PRO A 313 2.52 -10.90 10.39
N LEU A 314 3.01 -10.97 9.13
CA LEU A 314 2.55 -10.83 7.71
C LEU A 314 1.31 -10.07 7.24
N PHE A 315 1.46 -9.33 6.12
CA PHE A 315 0.48 -9.13 5.05
C PHE A 315 0.96 -9.87 3.78
N GLN A 316 0.06 -10.59 3.10
CA GLN A 316 0.31 -11.30 1.84
C GLN A 316 0.08 -10.38 0.64
N ILE A 317 1.02 -10.39 -0.31
CA ILE A 317 0.73 -10.01 -1.70
C ILE A 317 -0.32 -11.03 -2.21
N PRO A 318 -1.40 -10.61 -2.88
CA PRO A 318 -2.41 -11.54 -3.39
C PRO A 318 -1.77 -12.66 -4.19
N ASP A 319 -2.19 -13.91 -3.96
CA ASP A 319 -1.65 -15.05 -4.70
C ASP A 319 -1.86 -14.87 -6.21
N ASP A 320 -2.89 -14.14 -6.66
CA ASP A 320 -3.11 -13.82 -8.09
C ASP A 320 -1.97 -13.00 -8.74
N LEU A 321 -1.18 -12.28 -7.93
CA LEU A 321 0.02 -11.54 -8.37
C LEU A 321 1.28 -12.43 -8.38
N LEU A 322 1.22 -13.60 -7.73
CA LEU A 322 2.30 -14.56 -7.54
C LEU A 322 2.02 -15.92 -8.24
N SER A 323 0.78 -16.18 -8.66
CA SER A 323 0.28 -17.47 -9.15
C SER A 323 0.75 -17.80 -10.56
N ASP A 324 1.21 -16.79 -11.31
CA ASP A 324 1.82 -16.98 -12.62
C ASP A 324 3.34 -17.22 -12.57
N TRP A 325 3.92 -17.30 -11.37
CA TRP A 325 5.38 -17.31 -11.18
C TRP A 325 5.88 -18.66 -10.68
N ASP A 326 5.76 -19.67 -11.55
CA ASP A 326 6.32 -21.00 -11.33
C ASP A 326 7.82 -20.99 -11.66
N TRP A 327 8.64 -20.47 -10.75
CA TRP A 327 10.06 -20.83 -10.70
C TRP A 327 10.49 -21.15 -9.28
N SER A 328 10.80 -22.43 -9.08
CA SER A 328 11.51 -22.93 -7.91
C SER A 328 12.80 -22.12 -7.69
N LEU A 329 12.93 -21.53 -6.50
CA LEU A 329 14.19 -21.00 -5.97
C LEU A 329 15.29 -22.06 -6.06
N ASN A 330 16.06 -22.03 -7.14
CA ASN A 330 17.31 -22.74 -7.31
C ASN A 330 18.26 -21.90 -8.18
N MET A 331 18.41 -20.62 -7.83
CA MET A 331 19.49 -19.79 -8.35
C MET A 331 20.59 -19.64 -7.30
N TYR A 332 21.35 -20.71 -7.11
CA TYR A 332 22.74 -20.61 -6.71
C TYR A 332 23.57 -21.47 -7.65
N GLN A 333 24.64 -20.86 -8.17
CA GLN A 333 25.68 -21.40 -9.04
C GLN A 333 25.46 -21.30 -10.56
N SER A 334 25.61 -20.08 -11.10
CA SER A 334 26.44 -19.88 -12.31
C SER A 334 26.72 -18.39 -12.53
N GLN A 335 27.95 -18.00 -12.20
CA GLN A 335 28.80 -17.00 -12.86
C GLN A 335 28.10 -15.84 -13.59
N PHE A 336 28.21 -14.63 -13.02
CA PHE A 336 28.07 -13.37 -13.76
C PHE A 336 29.18 -13.24 -14.82
N PRO A 337 28.86 -13.04 -16.11
CA PRO A 337 29.77 -12.42 -17.06
C PRO A 337 29.29 -11.00 -17.36
N TYR A 338 30.15 -10.03 -17.03
CA TYR A 338 30.45 -8.82 -17.79
C TYR A 338 29.37 -8.22 -18.71
N PHE A 339 28.95 -6.99 -18.42
CA PHE A 339 28.72 -5.98 -19.46
C PHE A 339 29.87 -4.96 -19.37
N ASP A 340 30.85 -5.15 -20.25
CA ASP A 340 31.80 -4.09 -20.61
C ASP A 340 31.10 -3.12 -21.56
N ASP A 341 31.28 -1.83 -21.26
CA ASP A 341 31.02 -0.71 -22.15
C ASP A 341 31.70 -0.92 -23.52
N GLN A 342 30.97 -0.70 -24.62
CA GLN A 342 31.58 -0.22 -25.85
C GLN A 342 30.72 0.83 -26.57
N SER A 343 31.29 2.04 -26.59
CA SER A 343 31.20 3.16 -27.55
C SER A 343 29.88 3.88 -27.76
#